data_AF-A5C9Q8-F1
#
_entry.id   AF-A5C9Q8-F1
#
_cell.length_a   1.000
_cell.length_b   1.000
_cell.length_c   1.000
_cell.angle_alpha   90.00
_cell.angle_beta   90.00
_cell.angle_gamma   90.00
#
_symmetry.space_group_name_H-M   'P 1'
#
loop_
_entity.id
_entity.type
_entity.pdbx_description
1 polymer ?
#
loop_
_entity_poly.entity_id
_entity_poly.type
_entity_poly.pdbx_seq_one_letter_code
_entity_poly.pdbx_strand_id
1 'polypeptide(L)'
;MWDAFMYMLEHSYVSLAGAMLLLMAAIIFVPPKLSRKKRVIIGILHVSAHLAAALVLMLLLELGVETCIRHRLLATSGYHTLYQWYRTVESEHFPDPTGLRARIEQWTFGLYPACIKYLMSAFDVPEVMAVTRSNICKKGVLSLSRGGAAIYYASVFLYFWVFSTPVVSLVFGSYLYICINWLHIHFDEAFSSLRIANYKSFTRFHINRDGDLEVFTLAVDKVPKEWKLDPDWDGEQPKQLSHLRKFPSKWSAATPQQDPLATVRIVDHFVIQQTGKPDLETRTGPVTH
;
A
#
# COMPACT_ATOMS: atom_id res chain seq x y z
N MET A 1 -28.55 -9.33 -4.37
CA MET A 1 -27.51 -9.14 -3.32
C MET A 1 -27.65 -10.17 -2.22
N TRP A 2 -28.79 -10.23 -1.53
CA TRP A 2 -29.06 -11.24 -0.50
C TRP A 2 -28.91 -12.68 -1.03
N ASP A 3 -29.47 -12.99 -2.19
CA ASP A 3 -29.37 -14.34 -2.77
C ASP A 3 -27.94 -14.75 -3.12
N ALA A 4 -27.14 -13.80 -3.62
CA ALA A 4 -25.72 -14.03 -3.91
C ALA A 4 -24.91 -14.27 -2.63
N PHE A 5 -25.26 -13.57 -1.54
CA PHE A 5 -24.65 -13.76 -0.23
C PHE A 5 -25.01 -15.13 0.36
N MET A 6 -26.29 -15.52 0.34
CA MET A 6 -26.73 -16.83 0.81
C MET A 6 -26.11 -17.97 -0.01
N TYR A 7 -26.06 -17.82 -1.34
CA TYR A 7 -25.40 -18.77 -2.22
C TYR A 7 -23.92 -18.96 -1.88
N MET A 8 -23.21 -17.86 -1.60
CA MET A 8 -21.81 -17.88 -1.20
C MET A 8 -21.59 -18.65 0.13
N LEU A 9 -22.50 -18.49 1.10
CA LEU A 9 -22.40 -19.20 2.38
C LEU A 9 -22.78 -20.69 2.27
N GLU A 10 -23.80 -21.02 1.47
CA GLU A 10 -24.35 -22.37 1.41
C GLU A 10 -23.62 -23.29 0.43
N HIS A 11 -23.18 -22.75 -0.71
CA HIS A 11 -22.70 -23.55 -1.84
C HIS A 11 -21.20 -23.40 -2.12
N SER A 12 -20.54 -22.38 -1.55
CA SER A 12 -19.12 -22.12 -1.80
C SER A 12 -18.26 -22.41 -0.56
N TYR A 13 -17.80 -23.66 -0.44
CA TYR A 13 -16.95 -24.09 0.68
C TYR A 13 -15.71 -23.22 0.89
N VAL A 14 -15.07 -22.78 -0.20
CA VAL A 14 -13.87 -21.91 -0.15
C VAL A 14 -14.22 -20.54 0.41
N SER A 15 -15.32 -19.93 -0.07
CA SER A 15 -15.77 -18.61 0.40
C SER A 15 -16.22 -18.65 1.86
N LEU A 16 -16.94 -19.71 2.25
CA LEU A 16 -17.36 -19.94 3.63
C LEU A 16 -16.14 -20.09 4.57
N ALA A 17 -15.17 -20.93 4.20
CA ALA A 17 -13.94 -21.10 4.97
C ALA A 17 -13.18 -19.77 5.11
N GLY A 18 -13.07 -19.00 4.02
CA GLY A 18 -12.46 -17.67 4.02
C GLY A 18 -13.18 -16.69 4.95
N ALA A 19 -14.52 -16.64 4.90
CA ALA A 19 -15.32 -15.79 5.77
C ALA A 19 -15.17 -16.16 7.26
N MET A 20 -15.12 -17.45 7.58
CA MET A 20 -14.90 -17.94 8.94
C MET A 20 -13.50 -17.61 9.45
N LEU A 21 -12.46 -17.78 8.62
CA LEU A 21 -11.09 -17.39 8.96
C LEU A 21 -10.99 -15.89 9.21
N LEU A 22 -11.61 -15.07 8.36
CA LEU A 22 -11.67 -13.62 8.53
C LEU A 22 -12.40 -13.24 9.83
N LEU A 23 -13.50 -13.92 10.17
CA LEU A 23 -14.23 -13.70 11.43
C LEU A 23 -13.39 -14.03 12.65
N MET A 24 -12.71 -15.19 12.64
CA MET A 24 -11.80 -15.57 13.72
C MET A 24 -10.68 -14.55 13.89
N ALA A 25 -10.03 -14.15 12.79
CA ALA A 25 -9.01 -13.11 12.82
C ALA A 25 -9.56 -11.79 13.36
N ALA A 26 -10.69 -11.30 12.84
CA ALA A 26 -11.29 -10.05 13.28
C ALA A 26 -11.56 -10.02 14.79
N ILE A 27 -12.04 -11.12 15.38
CA ILE A 27 -12.29 -11.22 16.83
C ILE A 27 -10.98 -11.26 17.64
N ILE A 28 -9.98 -12.00 17.14
CA ILE A 28 -8.68 -12.16 17.81
C ILE A 28 -7.94 -10.82 17.88
N PHE A 29 -7.94 -10.05 16.79
CA PHE A 29 -7.25 -8.77 16.69
C PHE A 29 -7.91 -7.63 17.48
N VAL A 30 -9.15 -7.77 17.94
CA VAL A 30 -9.76 -6.78 18.85
C VAL A 30 -9.01 -6.75 20.19
N PRO A 31 -8.57 -5.57 20.69
CA PRO A 31 -7.80 -5.45 21.92
C PRO A 31 -8.44 -6.17 23.11
N PRO A 32 -7.63 -6.88 23.95
CA PRO A 32 -8.14 -7.69 25.05
C PRO A 32 -8.75 -6.86 26.19
N LYS A 33 -8.49 -5.54 26.22
CA LYS A 33 -9.11 -4.59 27.15
C LYS A 33 -10.64 -4.54 27.03
N LEU A 34 -11.19 -4.99 25.90
CA LEU A 34 -12.63 -5.06 25.67
C LEU A 34 -13.21 -6.42 26.10
N SER A 35 -14.40 -6.40 26.71
CA SER A 35 -15.12 -7.62 27.08
C SER A 35 -15.33 -8.57 25.88
N ARG A 36 -15.33 -9.89 26.11
CA ARG A 36 -15.52 -10.91 25.05
C ARG A 36 -16.75 -10.65 24.18
N LYS A 37 -17.88 -10.23 24.78
CA LYS A 37 -19.11 -9.90 24.03
C LYS A 37 -18.90 -8.76 23.02
N LYS A 38 -18.27 -7.66 23.46
CA LYS A 38 -17.95 -6.51 22.58
C LYS A 38 -17.00 -6.90 21.45
N ARG A 39 -16.01 -7.75 21.74
CA ARG A 39 -15.06 -8.25 20.72
C ARG A 39 -15.77 -9.03 19.61
N VAL A 40 -16.69 -9.91 19.98
CA VAL A 40 -17.50 -10.67 19.02
C VAL A 40 -18.38 -9.73 18.18
N ILE A 41 -19.05 -8.76 18.82
CA ILE A 41 -19.90 -7.79 18.10
C ILE A 41 -19.07 -6.98 17.08
N ILE A 42 -17.92 -6.45 17.50
CA ILE A 42 -17.03 -5.68 16.61
C ILE A 42 -16.53 -6.56 15.46
N GLY A 43 -16.11 -7.80 15.76
CA GLY A 43 -15.67 -8.75 14.74
C GLY A 43 -16.75 -9.05 13.70
N ILE A 44 -17.98 -9.34 14.14
CA ILE A 44 -19.11 -9.59 13.24
C ILE A 44 -19.42 -8.37 12.39
N LEU A 45 -19.48 -7.17 12.99
CA LEU A 45 -19.77 -5.94 12.25
C LEU A 45 -18.69 -5.65 11.21
N HIS A 46 -17.42 -5.81 11.57
CA HIS A 46 -16.28 -5.61 10.69
C HIS A 46 -16.31 -6.59 9.50
N VAL A 47 -16.47 -7.89 9.75
CA VAL A 47 -16.57 -8.90 8.69
C VAL A 47 -17.77 -8.64 7.79
N SER A 48 -18.93 -8.29 8.36
CA SER A 48 -20.13 -7.97 7.58
C SER A 48 -19.89 -6.78 6.65
N ALA A 49 -19.23 -5.73 7.14
CA ALA A 49 -18.88 -4.56 6.34
C ALA A 49 -17.91 -4.93 5.20
N HIS A 50 -16.87 -5.73 5.50
CA HIS A 50 -15.93 -6.20 4.47
C HIS A 50 -16.59 -7.09 3.41
N LEU A 51 -17.45 -8.03 3.81
CA LEU A 51 -18.17 -8.89 2.87
C LEU A 51 -19.14 -8.07 2.01
N ALA A 52 -19.86 -7.12 2.60
CA ALA A 52 -20.76 -6.24 1.85
C ALA A 52 -19.99 -5.39 0.84
N ALA A 53 -18.88 -4.77 1.24
CA ALA A 53 -18.03 -3.98 0.35
C ALA A 53 -17.45 -4.84 -0.80
N ALA A 54 -16.96 -6.04 -0.49
CA ALA A 54 -16.44 -6.95 -1.50
C ALA A 54 -17.53 -7.36 -2.52
N LEU A 55 -18.74 -7.67 -2.06
CA LEU A 55 -19.87 -8.00 -2.94
C LEU A 55 -20.27 -6.81 -3.82
N VAL A 56 -20.32 -5.59 -3.27
CA VAL A 56 -20.61 -4.37 -4.04
C VAL A 56 -19.55 -4.13 -5.10
N LEU A 57 -18.26 -4.23 -4.75
CA LEU A 57 -17.16 -4.06 -5.70
C LEU A 57 -17.16 -5.14 -6.79
N MET A 58 -17.47 -6.39 -6.44
CA MET A 58 -17.62 -7.48 -7.41
C MET A 58 -18.77 -7.23 -8.37
N LEU A 59 -19.92 -6.74 -7.88
CA LEU A 59 -21.03 -6.37 -8.75
C LEU A 59 -20.69 -5.21 -9.68
N LEU A 60 -20.00 -4.18 -9.18
CA LEU A 60 -19.56 -3.05 -10.01
C LEU A 60 -18.58 -3.51 -11.09
N LEU A 61 -17.66 -4.42 -10.77
CA LEU A 61 -16.75 -5.03 -11.73
C LEU A 61 -17.53 -5.79 -12.81
N GLU A 62 -18.48 -6.65 -12.42
CA GLU A 62 -19.33 -7.41 -13.35
C GLU A 62 -20.16 -6.49 -14.26
N LEU A 63 -20.72 -5.41 -13.72
CA LEU A 63 -21.45 -4.40 -14.49
C LEU A 63 -20.52 -3.66 -15.46
N GLY A 64 -19.30 -3.34 -15.06
CA GLY A 64 -18.29 -2.73 -15.92
C GLY A 64 -17.92 -3.63 -17.10
N VAL A 65 -17.62 -4.91 -16.83
CA VAL A 65 -17.33 -5.90 -17.88
C VAL A 65 -18.51 -6.06 -18.83
N GLU A 66 -19.73 -6.21 -18.32
CA GLU A 66 -20.95 -6.30 -19.13
C GLU A 66 -21.14 -5.05 -20.01
N THR A 67 -20.88 -3.86 -19.48
CA THR A 67 -20.95 -2.59 -20.23
C THR A 67 -19.92 -2.57 -21.36
N CYS A 68 -18.68 -2.97 -21.09
CA CYS A 68 -17.64 -3.07 -22.12
C CYS A 68 -18.01 -4.07 -23.22
N ILE A 69 -18.60 -5.22 -22.87
CA ILE A 69 -19.07 -6.20 -23.86
C ILE A 69 -20.19 -5.60 -24.72
N ARG A 70 -21.17 -4.93 -24.12
CA ARG A 70 -22.29 -4.29 -24.84
C ARG A 70 -21.83 -3.22 -25.82
N HIS A 71 -20.81 -2.43 -25.43
CA HIS A 71 -20.21 -1.41 -26.29
C HIS A 71 -19.14 -1.94 -27.24
N ARG A 72 -18.98 -3.27 -27.35
CA ARG A 72 -17.98 -3.93 -28.21
C ARG A 72 -16.53 -3.49 -27.92
N LEU A 73 -16.23 -3.18 -26.66
CA LEU A 73 -14.88 -2.89 -26.18
C LEU A 73 -14.13 -4.16 -25.74
N LEU A 74 -14.86 -5.19 -25.34
CA LEU A 74 -14.32 -6.51 -24.95
C LEU A 74 -15.14 -7.64 -25.59
N ALA A 75 -14.56 -8.84 -25.63
CA ALA A 75 -15.15 -10.07 -26.18
C ALA A 75 -15.57 -9.98 -27.66
N THR A 76 -14.77 -9.28 -28.48
CA THR A 76 -15.12 -9.02 -29.89
C THR A 76 -14.63 -10.11 -30.85
N SER A 77 -13.41 -10.64 -30.65
CA SER A 77 -12.79 -11.61 -31.57
C SER A 77 -12.11 -12.80 -30.89
N GLY A 78 -12.40 -13.05 -29.61
CA GLY A 78 -11.94 -14.22 -28.84
C GLY A 78 -10.75 -13.92 -27.93
N TYR A 79 -10.04 -14.95 -27.44
CA TYR A 79 -9.00 -14.80 -26.40
C TYR A 79 -7.72 -14.05 -26.80
N HIS A 80 -7.62 -13.56 -28.04
CA HIS A 80 -6.37 -13.03 -28.60
C HIS A 80 -6.58 -11.71 -29.34
N THR A 81 -7.50 -10.86 -28.86
CA THR A 81 -7.81 -9.58 -29.50
C THR A 81 -6.58 -8.68 -29.57
N LEU A 82 -5.79 -8.60 -28.49
CA LEU A 82 -4.56 -7.81 -28.46
C LEU A 82 -3.53 -8.29 -29.50
N TYR A 83 -3.40 -9.62 -29.66
CA TYR A 83 -2.50 -10.19 -30.66
C TYR A 83 -2.98 -9.91 -32.10
N GLN A 84 -4.29 -9.97 -32.35
CA GLN A 84 -4.85 -9.63 -33.65
C GLN A 84 -4.63 -8.14 -33.98
N TRP A 85 -4.91 -7.26 -33.03
CA TRP A 85 -4.63 -5.82 -33.16
C TRP A 85 -3.15 -5.58 -33.43
N TYR A 86 -2.27 -6.21 -32.67
CA TYR A 86 -0.82 -6.13 -32.88
C TYR A 86 -0.44 -6.52 -34.31
N ARG A 87 -0.95 -7.65 -34.82
CA ARG A 87 -0.66 -8.10 -36.20
C ARG A 87 -1.13 -7.10 -37.25
N THR A 88 -2.29 -6.48 -37.04
CA THR A 88 -2.80 -5.42 -37.92
C THR A 88 -1.85 -4.22 -37.91
N VAL A 89 -1.53 -3.66 -36.74
CA VAL A 89 -0.63 -2.51 -36.60
C VAL A 89 0.78 -2.81 -37.11
N GLU A 90 1.28 -4.02 -36.84
CA GLU A 90 2.58 -4.50 -37.31
C GLU A 90 2.64 -4.57 -38.84
N SER A 91 1.57 -5.03 -39.50
CA SER A 91 1.51 -5.06 -40.97
C SER A 91 1.40 -3.68 -41.61
N GLU A 92 0.71 -2.75 -40.95
CA GLU A 92 0.49 -1.38 -41.45
C GLU A 92 1.73 -0.49 -41.30
N HIS A 93 2.36 -0.54 -40.12
CA HIS A 93 3.47 0.37 -39.77
C HIS A 93 4.84 -0.25 -40.05
N PHE A 94 4.95 -1.58 -40.10
CA PHE A 94 6.21 -2.32 -40.28
C PHE A 94 6.07 -3.42 -41.35
N PRO A 95 5.90 -3.02 -42.63
CA PRO A 95 5.82 -3.96 -43.73
C PRO A 95 7.11 -4.77 -43.85
N ASP A 96 7.01 -6.02 -44.30
CA ASP A 96 8.13 -6.95 -44.41
C ASP A 96 8.52 -7.19 -45.89
N PRO A 97 9.20 -6.24 -46.55
CA PRO A 97 9.52 -6.33 -47.97
C PRO A 97 10.49 -7.48 -48.28
N THR A 98 11.23 -7.96 -47.27
CA THR A 98 12.21 -9.05 -47.44
C THR A 98 11.67 -10.42 -47.05
N GLY A 99 10.44 -10.51 -46.54
CA GLY A 99 9.87 -11.74 -45.99
C GLY A 99 10.66 -12.30 -44.80
N LEU A 100 11.36 -11.45 -44.04
CA LEU A 100 12.13 -11.85 -42.86
C LEU A 100 11.25 -12.52 -41.80
N ARG A 101 10.06 -11.97 -41.54
CA ARG A 101 9.13 -12.48 -40.52
C ARG A 101 8.58 -13.85 -40.91
N ALA A 102 8.22 -14.04 -42.18
CA ALA A 102 7.78 -15.33 -42.70
C ALA A 102 8.90 -16.38 -42.62
N ARG A 103 10.15 -15.99 -42.92
CA ARG A 103 11.33 -16.87 -42.78
C ARG A 103 11.58 -17.25 -41.31
N ILE A 104 11.50 -16.30 -40.38
CA ILE A 104 11.64 -16.56 -38.94
C ILE A 104 10.53 -17.49 -38.45
N GLU A 105 9.28 -17.25 -38.85
CA GLU A 105 8.15 -18.12 -38.53
C GLU A 105 8.39 -19.56 -39.02
N GLN A 106 8.86 -19.73 -40.26
CA GLN A 106 9.20 -21.04 -40.81
C GLN A 106 10.38 -21.70 -40.07
N TRP A 107 11.46 -20.96 -39.81
CA TRP A 107 12.66 -21.45 -39.11
C TRP A 107 12.36 -21.85 -37.66
N THR A 108 11.43 -21.16 -37.02
CA THR A 108 11.01 -21.45 -35.64
C THR A 108 9.84 -22.43 -35.56
N PHE A 109 9.42 -23.03 -36.68
CA PHE A 109 8.26 -23.92 -36.75
C PHE A 109 6.98 -23.30 -36.14
N GLY A 110 6.79 -21.99 -36.33
CA GLY A 110 5.67 -21.23 -35.77
C GLY A 110 5.82 -20.83 -34.31
N LEU A 111 6.94 -21.14 -33.64
CA LEU A 111 7.15 -20.80 -32.24
C LEU A 111 7.26 -19.28 -32.03
N TYR A 112 7.91 -18.55 -32.94
CA TYR A 112 8.03 -17.09 -32.84
C TYR A 112 6.67 -16.37 -32.69
N PRO A 113 5.71 -16.50 -33.63
CA PRO A 113 4.41 -15.87 -33.48
C PRO A 113 3.59 -16.47 -32.34
N ALA A 114 3.75 -17.76 -32.02
CA ALA A 114 3.06 -18.39 -30.90
C ALA A 114 3.51 -17.78 -29.55
N CYS A 115 4.81 -17.58 -29.33
CA CYS A 115 5.33 -16.96 -28.12
C CYS A 115 4.77 -15.55 -27.92
N ILE A 116 4.76 -14.72 -28.98
CA ILE A 116 4.19 -13.38 -28.91
C ILE A 116 2.68 -13.44 -28.60
N LYS A 117 1.94 -14.31 -29.30
CA LYS A 117 0.50 -14.50 -29.08
C LYS A 117 0.17 -14.87 -27.64
N TYR A 118 0.87 -15.84 -27.06
CA TYR A 118 0.60 -16.29 -25.69
C TYR A 118 1.11 -15.29 -24.64
N LEU A 119 2.22 -14.60 -24.89
CA LEU A 119 2.69 -13.52 -24.03
C LEU A 119 1.66 -12.38 -23.98
N MET A 120 1.14 -11.94 -25.13
CA MET A 120 0.10 -10.91 -25.20
C MET A 120 -1.20 -11.37 -24.53
N SER A 121 -1.57 -12.64 -24.66
CA SER A 121 -2.74 -13.20 -23.96
C SER A 121 -2.64 -13.09 -22.44
N ALA A 122 -1.43 -13.08 -21.87
CA ALA A 122 -1.23 -12.89 -20.43
C ALA A 122 -1.52 -11.45 -19.97
N PHE A 123 -1.36 -10.47 -20.86
CA PHE A 123 -1.67 -9.06 -20.59
C PHE A 123 -3.11 -8.69 -20.95
N ASP A 124 -3.80 -9.51 -21.75
CA ASP A 124 -5.19 -9.31 -22.19
C ASP A 124 -6.21 -9.84 -21.15
N VAL A 125 -5.95 -9.59 -19.86
CA VAL A 125 -6.75 -10.12 -18.73
C VAL A 125 -8.24 -9.74 -18.84
N PRO A 126 -8.63 -8.49 -19.15
CA PRO A 126 -10.03 -8.12 -19.29
C PRO A 126 -10.74 -8.88 -20.41
N GLU A 127 -10.05 -9.15 -21.51
CA GLU A 127 -10.59 -9.92 -22.63
C GLU A 127 -10.78 -11.39 -22.23
N VAL A 128 -9.80 -12.00 -21.57
CA VAL A 128 -9.91 -13.37 -21.03
C VAL A 128 -11.11 -13.48 -20.10
N MET A 129 -11.31 -12.50 -19.21
CA MET A 129 -12.48 -12.43 -18.34
C MET A 129 -13.79 -12.35 -19.15
N ALA A 130 -13.88 -11.42 -20.10
CA ALA A 130 -15.09 -11.15 -20.87
C ALA A 130 -15.50 -12.33 -21.78
N VAL A 131 -14.52 -12.94 -22.47
CA VAL A 131 -14.74 -14.10 -23.35
C VAL A 131 -15.11 -15.32 -22.51
N THR A 132 -14.41 -15.59 -21.41
CA THR A 132 -14.73 -16.73 -20.54
C THR A 132 -16.10 -16.58 -19.91
N ARG A 133 -16.43 -15.39 -19.40
CA ARG A 133 -17.76 -15.07 -18.88
C ARG A 133 -18.85 -15.32 -19.92
N SER A 134 -18.67 -14.82 -21.14
CA SER A 134 -19.63 -15.03 -22.24
C SER A 134 -19.84 -16.51 -22.56
N ASN A 135 -18.77 -17.32 -22.49
CA ASN A 135 -18.86 -18.77 -22.66
C ASN A 135 -19.59 -19.44 -21.48
N ILE A 136 -19.32 -19.04 -20.24
CA ILE A 136 -20.02 -19.53 -19.04
C ILE A 136 -21.53 -19.22 -19.14
N CYS A 137 -21.91 -18.00 -19.54
CA CYS A 137 -23.32 -17.64 -19.70
C CYS A 137 -24.03 -18.48 -20.78
N LYS A 138 -23.32 -18.92 -21.82
CA LYS A 138 -23.91 -19.72 -22.91
C LYS A 138 -23.93 -21.22 -22.64
N LYS A 139 -22.87 -21.77 -22.03
CA LYS A 139 -22.63 -23.21 -21.91
C LYS A 139 -22.64 -23.72 -20.47
N GLY A 140 -22.75 -22.84 -19.49
CA GLY A 140 -22.65 -23.13 -18.07
C GLY A 140 -21.21 -23.27 -17.58
N VAL A 141 -21.00 -23.05 -16.27
CA VAL A 141 -19.66 -23.09 -15.64
C VAL A 141 -19.02 -24.48 -15.68
N LEU A 142 -19.84 -25.54 -15.68
CA LEU A 142 -19.39 -26.93 -15.74
C LEU A 142 -18.76 -27.30 -17.10
N SER A 143 -19.00 -26.50 -18.14
CA SER A 143 -18.37 -26.69 -19.44
C SER A 143 -16.89 -26.28 -19.47
N LEU A 144 -16.42 -25.58 -18.44
CA LEU A 144 -15.06 -25.08 -18.36
C LEU A 144 -14.11 -26.16 -17.80
N SER A 145 -12.95 -26.32 -18.44
CA SER A 145 -11.92 -27.20 -17.89
C SER A 145 -11.42 -26.67 -16.55
N ARG A 146 -10.87 -27.55 -15.69
CA ARG A 146 -10.32 -27.15 -14.39
C ARG A 146 -9.24 -26.07 -14.51
N GLY A 147 -8.39 -26.18 -15.54
CA GLY A 147 -7.38 -25.16 -15.85
C GLY A 147 -8.00 -23.85 -16.32
N GLY A 148 -9.03 -23.90 -17.17
CA GLY A 148 -9.78 -22.72 -17.60
C GLY A 148 -10.47 -21.99 -16.44
N ALA A 149 -11.05 -22.74 -15.50
CA ALA A 149 -11.63 -22.17 -14.28
C ALA A 149 -10.57 -21.50 -13.39
N ALA A 150 -9.41 -22.12 -13.23
CA ALA A 150 -8.30 -21.51 -12.48
C ALA A 150 -7.82 -20.20 -13.13
N ILE A 151 -7.64 -20.18 -14.46
CA ILE A 151 -7.27 -18.98 -15.21
C ILE A 151 -8.34 -17.90 -15.06
N TYR A 152 -9.62 -18.26 -15.15
CA TYR A 152 -10.73 -17.34 -14.98
C TYR A 152 -10.73 -16.71 -13.58
N TYR A 153 -10.66 -17.51 -12.51
CA TYR A 153 -10.62 -16.98 -11.15
C TYR A 153 -9.38 -16.12 -10.88
N ALA A 154 -8.21 -16.51 -11.40
CA ALA A 154 -7.00 -15.70 -11.29
C ALA A 154 -7.16 -14.35 -12.02
N SER A 155 -7.75 -14.36 -13.22
CA SER A 155 -8.02 -13.15 -14.01
C SER A 155 -8.99 -12.21 -13.29
N VAL A 156 -10.10 -12.75 -12.79
CA VAL A 156 -11.08 -12.00 -11.99
C VAL A 156 -10.45 -11.42 -10.74
N PHE A 157 -9.64 -12.20 -10.00
CA PHE A 157 -8.93 -11.74 -8.82
C PHE A 157 -7.96 -10.59 -9.13
N LEU A 158 -7.12 -10.74 -10.16
CA LEU A 158 -6.16 -9.71 -10.55
C LEU A 158 -6.85 -8.41 -10.91
N TYR A 159 -7.92 -8.46 -11.71
CA TYR A 159 -8.62 -7.26 -12.13
C TYR A 159 -9.48 -6.67 -11.01
N PHE A 160 -10.07 -7.50 -10.15
CA PHE A 160 -10.71 -7.06 -8.91
C PHE A 160 -9.71 -6.33 -8.00
N TRP A 161 -8.48 -6.82 -7.87
CA TRP A 161 -7.44 -6.15 -7.10
C TRP A 161 -7.07 -4.79 -7.70
N VAL A 162 -6.87 -4.70 -9.01
CA VAL A 162 -6.61 -3.43 -9.72
C VAL A 162 -7.75 -2.43 -9.53
N PHE A 163 -9.01 -2.89 -9.60
CA PHE A 163 -10.18 -2.03 -9.44
C PHE A 163 -10.43 -1.62 -7.97
N SER A 164 -10.29 -2.56 -7.03
CA SER A 164 -10.59 -2.32 -5.62
C SER A 164 -9.54 -1.46 -4.93
N THR A 165 -8.27 -1.56 -5.31
CA THR A 165 -7.17 -0.79 -4.70
C THR A 165 -7.42 0.72 -4.65
N PRO A 166 -7.76 1.42 -5.76
CA PRO A 166 -8.06 2.86 -5.71
C PRO A 166 -9.33 3.18 -4.90
N VAL A 167 -10.33 2.30 -4.90
CA VAL A 167 -11.55 2.53 -4.12
C VAL A 167 -11.26 2.42 -2.63
N VAL A 168 -10.57 1.37 -2.21
CA VAL A 168 -10.20 1.14 -0.81
C VAL A 168 -9.23 2.24 -0.33
N SER A 169 -8.26 2.64 -1.15
CA SER A 169 -7.34 3.73 -0.79
C SER A 169 -8.06 5.07 -0.67
N LEU A 170 -9.05 5.36 -1.52
CA LEU A 170 -9.88 6.55 -1.41
C LEU A 170 -10.72 6.55 -0.13
N VAL A 171 -11.36 5.42 0.20
CA VAL A 171 -12.16 5.28 1.43
C VAL A 171 -11.28 5.46 2.67
N PHE A 172 -10.13 4.77 2.72
CA PHE A 172 -9.22 4.85 3.85
C PHE A 172 -8.57 6.23 3.97
N GLY A 173 -8.16 6.83 2.85
CA GLY A 173 -7.63 8.19 2.82
C GLY A 173 -8.66 9.23 3.26
N SER A 174 -9.93 9.08 2.85
CA SER A 174 -11.02 9.96 3.28
C SER A 174 -11.31 9.80 4.77
N TYR A 175 -11.29 8.56 5.28
CA TYR A 175 -11.40 8.28 6.71
C TYR A 175 -10.31 9.00 7.51
N LEU A 176 -9.04 8.82 7.14
CA LEU A 176 -7.92 9.48 7.82
C LEU A 176 -7.99 11.00 7.70
N TYR A 177 -8.38 11.53 6.54
CA TYR A 177 -8.59 12.96 6.33
C TYR A 177 -9.63 13.53 7.30
N ILE A 178 -10.78 12.86 7.46
CA ILE A 178 -11.81 13.28 8.41
C ILE A 178 -11.30 13.18 9.86
N CYS A 179 -10.62 12.08 10.20
CA CYS A 179 -10.06 11.86 11.53
C CYS A 179 -9.12 12.98 11.97
N ILE A 180 -8.23 13.45 11.09
CA ILE A 180 -7.28 14.51 11.42
C ILE A 180 -7.96 15.88 11.52
N ASN A 181 -8.78 16.22 10.51
CA ASN A 181 -9.26 17.60 10.35
C ASN A 181 -10.44 17.92 11.26
N TRP A 182 -11.31 16.95 11.56
CA TRP A 182 -12.50 17.18 12.39
C TRP A 182 -12.42 16.54 13.77
N LEU A 183 -11.90 15.31 13.86
CA LEU A 183 -11.92 14.56 15.11
C LEU A 183 -10.63 14.71 15.92
N HIS A 184 -9.56 15.21 15.29
CA HIS A 184 -8.22 15.32 15.86
C HIS A 184 -7.73 14.00 16.48
N ILE A 185 -7.93 12.89 15.76
CA ILE A 185 -7.44 11.54 16.11
C ILE A 185 -6.62 10.95 14.97
N HIS A 186 -5.88 9.88 15.25
CA HIS A 186 -5.08 9.12 14.27
C HIS A 186 -4.00 9.93 13.52
N PHE A 187 -3.35 10.87 14.20
CA PHE A 187 -2.26 11.65 13.61
C PHE A 187 -1.10 10.75 13.16
N ASP A 188 -0.67 9.81 13.99
CA ASP A 188 0.48 8.94 13.69
C ASP A 188 0.23 8.05 12.47
N GLU A 189 -0.96 7.44 12.40
CA GLU A 189 -1.35 6.58 11.27
C GLU A 189 -1.47 7.39 9.99
N ALA A 190 -2.04 8.59 10.06
CA ALA A 190 -2.15 9.42 8.88
C ALA A 190 -0.79 9.97 8.42
N PHE A 191 0.06 10.46 9.33
CA PHE A 191 1.40 10.93 8.99
C PHE A 191 2.29 9.81 8.45
N SER A 192 2.10 8.56 8.87
CA SER A 192 2.83 7.41 8.31
C SER A 192 2.59 7.22 6.80
N SER A 193 1.40 7.57 6.31
CA SER A 193 1.05 7.51 4.89
C SER A 193 1.49 8.74 4.09
N LEU A 194 1.77 9.85 4.78
CA LEU A 194 2.20 11.09 4.16
C LEU A 194 3.72 11.08 4.01
N ARG A 195 4.22 11.04 2.77
CA ARG A 195 5.66 11.14 2.47
C ARG A 195 6.17 12.58 2.63
N ILE A 196 6.03 13.15 3.83
CA ILE A 196 6.49 14.50 4.15
C ILE A 196 8.00 14.44 4.38
N ALA A 197 8.76 14.86 3.38
CA ALA A 197 10.22 14.88 3.46
C ALA A 197 10.76 15.99 4.37
N ASN A 198 9.99 17.08 4.54
CA ASN A 198 10.51 18.34 5.11
C ASN A 198 10.59 18.37 6.64
N TYR A 199 9.84 17.55 7.37
CA TYR A 199 9.82 17.58 8.84
C TYR A 199 10.55 16.35 9.36
N LYS A 200 11.61 16.56 10.14
CA LYS A 200 12.38 15.49 10.77
C LYS A 200 12.66 15.83 12.22
N SER A 201 12.55 14.84 13.08
CA SER A 201 12.92 14.93 14.49
C SER A 201 13.72 13.71 14.92
N PHE A 202 14.53 13.89 15.94
CA PHE A 202 15.18 12.79 16.66
C PHE A 202 15.12 13.05 18.16
N THR A 203 14.95 11.98 18.93
CA THR A 203 14.91 12.05 20.38
C THR A 203 16.26 11.67 20.94
N ARG A 204 16.86 12.57 21.71
CA ARG A 204 18.13 12.38 22.41
C ARG A 204 17.85 12.13 23.89
N PHE A 205 18.42 11.03 24.39
CA PHE A 205 18.42 10.67 25.80
C PHE A 205 19.75 11.07 26.43
N HIS A 206 19.72 11.65 27.62
CA HIS A 206 20.89 12.01 28.40
C HIS A 206 20.68 11.61 29.86
N ILE A 207 21.57 10.77 30.38
CA ILE A 207 21.57 10.43 31.82
C ILE A 207 22.42 11.49 32.51
N ASN A 208 21.81 12.28 33.38
CA ASN A 208 22.50 13.32 34.12
C ASN A 208 23.37 12.71 35.25
N ARG A 209 24.16 13.55 35.92
CA ARG A 209 25.04 13.10 37.02
C ARG A 209 24.26 12.56 38.23
N ASP A 210 23.02 13.02 38.40
CA ASP A 210 22.14 12.63 39.49
C ASP A 210 21.43 11.29 39.23
N GLY A 211 21.60 10.72 38.03
CA GLY A 211 20.99 9.46 37.61
C GLY A 211 19.61 9.60 36.97
N ASP A 212 19.10 10.82 36.79
CA ASP A 212 17.85 11.09 36.10
C ASP A 212 18.05 11.08 34.57
N LEU A 213 17.00 10.72 33.84
CA LEU A 213 17.00 10.64 32.40
C LEU A 213 16.34 11.88 31.80
N GLU A 214 17.14 12.76 31.21
CA GLU A 214 16.68 13.88 30.39
C GLU A 214 16.36 13.40 28.97
N VAL A 215 15.19 13.78 28.48
CA VAL A 215 14.71 13.43 27.14
C VAL A 215 14.50 14.71 26.34
N PHE A 216 15.25 14.88 25.26
CA PHE A 216 15.14 16.02 24.35
C PHE A 216 14.61 15.55 23.00
N THR A 217 13.53 16.14 22.50
CA THR A 217 13.11 15.96 21.11
C THR A 217 13.58 17.17 20.30
N LEU A 218 14.52 16.93 19.40
CA LEU A 218 15.05 17.95 18.49
C LEU A 218 14.37 17.80 17.15
N ALA A 219 13.88 18.89 16.57
CA ALA A 219 13.20 18.88 15.28
C ALA A 219 13.66 20.00 14.35
N VAL A 220 13.56 19.73 13.05
CA VAL A 220 13.78 20.65 11.95
C VAL A 220 12.53 20.64 11.06
N ASP A 221 11.95 21.81 10.82
CA ASP A 221 10.69 21.96 10.07
C ASP A 221 10.88 21.88 8.55
N LYS A 222 12.08 22.23 8.07
CA LYS A 222 12.44 22.18 6.65
C LYS A 222 13.84 21.60 6.48
N VAL A 223 13.90 20.34 6.09
CA VAL A 223 15.16 19.67 5.73
C VAL A 223 15.71 20.26 4.41
N PRO A 224 17.00 20.61 4.35
CA PRO A 224 17.62 21.06 3.11
C PRO A 224 17.68 19.93 2.07
N LYS A 225 17.43 20.28 0.81
CA LYS A 225 17.47 19.31 -0.32
C LYS A 225 18.83 19.28 -1.00
N GLU A 226 19.56 20.38 -0.93
CA GLU A 226 20.88 20.54 -1.52
C GLU A 226 21.94 20.53 -0.42
N TRP A 227 22.89 19.62 -0.59
CA TRP A 227 23.96 19.39 0.36
C TRP A 227 25.30 19.61 -0.35
N LYS A 228 26.23 20.23 0.35
CA LYS A 228 27.62 20.41 -0.09
C LYS A 228 28.56 19.80 0.92
N LEU A 229 29.77 19.46 0.47
CA LEU A 229 30.82 19.05 1.39
C LEU A 229 31.12 20.22 2.34
N ASP A 230 31.17 19.95 3.63
CA ASP A 230 31.54 20.94 4.63
C ASP A 230 33.06 21.22 4.52
N PRO A 231 33.48 22.44 4.15
CA PRO A 231 34.90 22.78 4.05
C PRO A 231 35.65 22.61 5.37
N ASP A 232 34.99 22.85 6.50
CA ASP A 232 35.59 22.74 7.82
C ASP A 232 35.82 21.27 8.21
N TRP A 233 34.94 20.36 7.75
CA TRP A 233 35.13 18.92 7.93
C TRP A 233 36.28 18.37 7.07
N ASP A 234 36.42 18.86 5.83
CA ASP A 234 37.46 18.44 4.89
C ASP A 234 38.85 18.96 5.29
N GLY A 235 38.90 20.12 5.94
CA GLY A 235 40.11 20.70 6.51
C GLY A 235 40.66 19.99 7.75
N GLU A 236 39.87 19.11 8.40
CA GLU A 236 40.33 18.33 9.55
C GLU A 236 41.17 17.11 9.16
N GLN A 237 42.17 16.76 9.96
CA GLN A 237 43.01 15.60 9.68
C GLN A 237 42.19 14.28 9.68
N PRO A 238 42.37 13.40 8.68
CA PRO A 238 41.49 12.26 8.43
C PRO A 238 41.55 11.13 9.48
N LYS A 239 42.39 11.23 10.52
CA LYS A 239 42.68 10.13 11.44
C LYS A 239 41.68 9.94 12.59
N GLN A 240 40.68 10.81 12.71
CA GLN A 240 39.75 10.82 13.84
C GLN A 240 38.32 10.43 13.45
N LEU A 241 37.67 9.62 14.29
CA LEU A 241 36.26 9.25 14.16
C LEU A 241 35.38 10.50 14.18
N SER A 242 34.33 10.53 13.36
CA SER A 242 33.50 11.73 13.15
C SER A 242 32.96 12.34 14.44
N HIS A 243 32.55 11.55 15.43
CA HIS A 243 32.00 12.06 16.69
C HIS A 243 33.02 12.73 17.62
N LEU A 244 34.33 12.59 17.33
CA LEU A 244 35.39 13.25 18.11
C LEU A 244 35.95 14.49 17.39
N ARG A 245 35.50 14.76 16.16
CA ARG A 245 35.88 15.92 15.37
C ARG A 245 35.23 17.19 15.91
N LYS A 246 35.84 18.35 15.65
CA LYS A 246 35.23 19.64 15.98
C LYS A 246 34.02 19.90 15.06
N PHE A 247 34.15 19.51 13.80
CA PHE A 247 33.09 19.50 12.80
C PHE A 247 32.75 18.04 12.47
N PRO A 248 31.76 17.43 13.15
CA PRO A 248 31.46 16.00 13.01
C PRO A 248 30.72 15.66 11.71
N SER A 249 29.98 16.62 11.12
CA SER A 249 29.20 16.41 9.91
C SER A 249 30.06 16.60 8.66
N LYS A 250 30.06 15.60 7.76
CA LYS A 250 30.71 15.72 6.44
C LYS A 250 29.97 16.68 5.51
N TRP A 251 28.68 16.86 5.72
CA TRP A 251 27.79 17.59 4.84
C TRP A 251 27.19 18.79 5.56
N SER A 252 27.14 19.92 4.86
CA SER A 252 26.39 21.10 5.26
C SER A 252 25.34 21.44 4.20
N ALA A 253 24.30 22.16 4.60
CA ALA A 253 23.32 22.65 3.64
C ALA A 253 24.00 23.60 2.64
N ALA A 254 23.61 23.52 1.36
CA ALA A 254 24.12 24.44 0.36
C ALA A 254 23.84 25.91 0.75
N THR A 255 22.63 26.14 1.26
CA THR A 255 22.15 27.43 1.81
C THR A 255 22.31 27.43 3.34
N PRO A 256 23.16 28.30 3.93
CA PRO A 256 23.44 28.30 5.36
C PRO A 256 22.20 28.51 6.25
N GLN A 257 21.22 29.30 5.82
CA GLN A 257 19.98 29.56 6.57
C GLN A 257 19.07 28.32 6.66
N GLN A 258 19.32 27.30 5.84
CA GLN A 258 18.60 26.03 5.84
C GLN A 258 19.39 24.92 6.52
N ASP A 259 20.57 25.23 7.08
CA ASP A 259 21.39 24.22 7.74
C ASP A 259 20.67 23.69 8.99
N PRO A 260 20.58 22.36 9.20
CA PRO A 260 19.99 21.79 10.40
C PRO A 260 20.64 22.31 11.68
N LEU A 261 21.94 22.61 11.66
CA LEU A 261 22.62 23.17 12.83
C LEU A 261 22.13 24.57 13.21
N ALA A 262 21.65 25.34 12.23
CA ALA A 262 21.10 26.68 12.45
C ALA A 262 19.58 26.68 12.71
N THR A 263 18.88 25.66 12.22
CA THR A 263 17.40 25.61 12.21
C THR A 263 16.80 24.63 13.23
N VAL A 264 17.61 23.74 13.80
CA VAL A 264 17.15 22.78 14.81
C VAL A 264 16.65 23.49 16.05
N ARG A 265 15.53 23.01 16.57
CA ARG A 265 14.91 23.47 17.81
C ARG A 265 14.56 22.29 18.71
N ILE A 266 14.66 22.50 20.01
CA ILE A 266 14.12 21.56 21.00
C ILE A 266 12.61 21.81 21.04
N VAL A 267 11.83 20.85 20.53
CA VAL A 267 10.35 20.95 20.49
C VAL A 267 9.70 20.35 21.74
N ASP A 268 10.42 19.47 22.43
CA ASP A 268 9.98 18.88 23.68
C ASP A 268 11.18 18.56 24.57
N HIS A 269 11.01 18.73 25.86
CA HIS A 269 11.99 18.41 26.89
C HIS A 269 11.29 18.03 28.18
N PHE A 270 11.61 16.84 28.69
CA PHE A 270 11.15 16.38 29.99
C PHE A 270 12.20 15.50 30.66
N VAL A 271 12.07 15.36 31.97
CA VAL A 271 13.00 14.58 32.81
C VAL A 271 12.24 13.45 33.48
N ILE A 272 12.76 12.24 33.36
CA ILE A 272 12.29 11.07 34.09
C ILE A 272 13.23 10.87 35.28
N GLN A 273 12.69 11.08 36.48
CA GLN A 273 13.45 10.90 37.72
C GLN A 273 13.72 9.43 38.02
N GLN A 274 14.84 9.17 38.68
CA GLN A 274 15.16 7.83 39.15
C GLN A 274 14.16 7.36 40.22
N THR A 275 13.55 6.19 40.01
CA THR A 275 12.65 5.58 41.00
C THR A 275 13.45 5.17 42.25
N GLY A 276 13.39 5.98 43.32
CA GLY A 276 14.02 5.63 44.62
C GLY A 276 14.64 6.75 45.45
N LYS A 277 14.69 8.01 44.99
CA LYS A 277 15.06 9.15 45.86
C LYS A 277 13.80 9.68 46.58
N PRO A 278 13.70 9.62 47.92
CA PRO A 278 12.67 10.37 48.63
C PRO A 278 12.98 11.87 48.50
N ASP A 279 11.95 12.70 48.28
CA ASP A 279 12.03 14.16 48.19
C ASP A 279 12.68 14.76 49.44
N LEU A 280 14.00 14.89 49.44
CA LEU A 280 14.74 15.64 50.45
C LEU A 280 14.93 17.06 49.91
N GLU A 281 13.86 17.86 49.90
CA GLU A 281 13.89 19.34 49.96
C GLU A 281 12.46 19.91 49.82
N THR A 282 11.63 19.72 50.84
CA THR A 282 10.52 20.67 51.09
C THR A 282 11.11 21.89 51.80
N ARG A 283 11.31 22.94 51.01
CA ARG A 283 11.66 24.30 51.44
C ARG A 283 10.93 24.73 52.72
N THR A 284 11.70 25.00 53.77
CA THR A 284 11.30 25.84 54.89
C THR A 284 11.21 27.30 54.43
N GLY A 285 10.00 27.78 54.17
CA GLY A 285 9.69 29.21 54.06
C GLY A 285 8.94 29.68 55.31
N PRO A 286 9.25 30.86 55.89
CA PRO A 286 8.54 31.35 57.06
C PRO A 286 7.18 31.93 56.65
N VAL A 287 6.12 31.44 57.29
CA VAL A 287 4.78 32.04 57.24
C VAL A 287 4.84 33.30 58.10
N THR A 288 4.65 34.46 57.49
CA THR A 288 4.35 35.72 58.19
C THR A 288 2.84 35.90 58.23
N HIS A 289 2.37 36.33 59.41
CA HIS A 289 0.98 36.52 59.82
C HIS A 289 0.18 37.50 58.96
#